data_AF-A0A1H1IEZ6-F1
#
_entry.id   AF-A0A1H1IEZ6-F1
#
_cell.length_a   1.000
_cell.length_b   1.000
_cell.length_c   1.000
_cell.angle_alpha   90.00
_cell.angle_beta   90.00
_cell.angle_gamma   90.00
#
_symmetry.space_group_name_H-M   'P 1'
#
loop_
_entity.id
_entity.type
_entity.pdbx_description
1 polymer ?
#
loop_
_entity_poly.entity_id
_entity_poly.type
_entity_poly.pdbx_seq_one_letter_code
_entity_poly.pdbx_strand_id
1 'polypeptide(L)'
;MSYLEEEIDDAFRSLEISSRKLQTYETTALINNLTKKFFTFESSFLDPVELNEKNSEHNPNFWKEIQYRINQKDLILLVLDSTYSGWEIDNAQDIASILGETTGYPFWVTDSKLTFLVHMDDHDCVIWA
;
A
#
# COMPACT_ATOMS: atom_id res chain seq x y z
N MET A 1 -11.37 15.47 6.72
CA MET A 1 -11.94 14.15 6.40
C MET A 1 -11.23 13.67 5.17
N SER A 2 -10.58 12.52 5.27
CA SER A 2 -9.92 11.88 4.13
C SER A 2 -10.96 10.96 3.49
N TYR A 3 -11.33 11.26 2.25
CA TYR A 3 -12.39 10.53 1.55
C TYR A 3 -11.96 9.08 1.30
N LEU A 4 -10.70 8.89 0.93
CA LEU A 4 -10.13 7.57 0.66
C LEU A 4 -10.04 6.69 1.92
N GLU A 5 -9.65 7.29 3.04
CA GLU A 5 -9.60 6.59 4.32
C GLU A 5 -10.99 6.08 4.75
N GLU A 6 -12.03 6.91 4.59
CA GLU A 6 -13.41 6.52 4.88
C GLU A 6 -13.91 5.43 3.93
N GLU A 7 -13.60 5.53 2.63
CA GLU A 7 -13.97 4.54 1.61
C GLU A 7 -13.34 3.17 1.89
N ILE A 8 -12.05 3.14 2.26
CA ILE A 8 -11.34 1.91 2.62
C ILE A 8 -11.89 1.31 3.92
N ASP A 9 -12.12 2.15 4.94
CA ASP A 9 -12.70 1.70 6.21
C ASP A 9 -14.11 1.10 6.02
N ASP A 10 -14.92 1.66 5.13
CA ASP A 10 -16.24 1.13 4.79
C ASP A 10 -16.16 -0.15 3.95
N ALA A 11 -15.19 -0.26 3.04
CA ALA A 11 -14.92 -1.49 2.28
C ALA A 11 -14.55 -2.65 3.22
N PHE A 12 -13.68 -2.42 4.21
CA PHE A 12 -13.35 -3.42 5.24
C PHE A 12 -14.60 -3.92 5.98
N ARG A 13 -15.50 -3.02 6.38
CA ARG A 13 -16.75 -3.36 7.08
C ARG A 13 -17.72 -4.12 6.19
N SER A 14 -17.88 -3.69 4.94
CA SER A 14 -18.80 -4.29 3.97
C SER A 14 -18.38 -5.72 3.61
N LEU A 15 -17.08 -5.94 3.43
CA LEU A 15 -16.52 -7.24 3.04
C LEU A 15 -16.25 -8.18 4.22
N GLU A 16 -16.53 -7.75 5.46
CA GLU A 16 -16.23 -8.48 6.69
C GLU A 16 -14.74 -8.91 6.80
N ILE A 17 -13.84 -8.08 6.26
CA ILE A 17 -12.39 -8.31 6.27
C ILE A 17 -11.82 -7.77 7.59
N SER A 18 -11.09 -8.62 8.30
CA SER A 18 -10.36 -8.22 9.50
C SER A 18 -9.16 -7.36 9.11
N SER A 19 -9.08 -6.16 9.67
CA SER A 19 -7.92 -5.28 9.52
C SER A 19 -7.64 -4.50 10.79
N ARG A 20 -6.40 -4.05 10.91
CA ARG A 20 -5.98 -3.12 11.96
C ARG A 20 -5.43 -1.87 11.31
N LYS A 21 -6.14 -0.76 11.50
CA LYS A 21 -5.64 0.56 11.10
C LYS A 21 -4.46 0.96 11.97
N LEU A 22 -3.38 1.39 11.32
CA LEU A 22 -2.17 1.88 11.98
C LEU A 22 -2.43 3.24 12.62
N GLN A 23 -1.91 3.43 13.84
CA GLN A 23 -1.93 4.73 14.48
C GLN A 23 -0.93 5.68 13.80
N THR A 24 -1.15 6.99 13.89
CA THR A 24 -0.31 8.00 13.21
C THR A 24 1.20 7.83 13.49
N TYR A 25 1.60 7.47 14.71
CA TYR A 25 3.01 7.23 15.02
C TYR A 25 3.55 5.93 14.42
N GLU A 26 2.71 4.89 14.27
CA GLU A 26 3.06 3.62 13.62
C GLU A 26 3.25 3.85 12.12
N THR A 27 2.33 4.55 11.46
CA THR A 27 2.44 4.95 10.06
C THR A 27 3.69 5.79 9.82
N THR A 28 3.97 6.76 10.69
CA THR A 28 5.18 7.60 10.59
C THR A 28 6.45 6.77 10.75
N ALA A 29 6.50 5.88 11.74
CA ALA A 29 7.64 4.99 11.95
C ALA A 29 7.84 4.03 10.77
N LEU A 30 6.75 3.51 10.20
CA LEU A 30 6.78 2.66 9.02
C LEU A 30 7.35 3.40 7.81
N ILE A 31 6.88 4.61 7.51
CA ILE A 31 7.38 5.44 6.40
C ILE A 31 8.89 5.69 6.56
N ASN A 32 9.35 6.05 7.75
CA ASN A 32 10.78 6.25 8.01
C ASN A 32 11.59 4.96 7.79
N ASN A 33 11.06 3.80 8.20
CA ASN A 33 11.72 2.52 7.96
C ASN A 33 11.74 2.14 6.48
N LEU A 34 10.66 2.46 5.75
CA LEU A 34 10.57 2.24 4.30
C LEU A 34 11.58 3.12 3.55
N THR A 35 11.61 4.43 3.83
CA THR A 35 12.55 5.35 3.16
C THR A 35 14.00 4.99 3.41
N LYS A 36 14.33 4.57 4.64
CA LYS A 36 15.66 4.06 4.97
C LYS A 36 16.07 2.79 4.23
N LYS A 37 15.11 1.91 3.89
CA LYS A 37 15.39 0.60 3.30
C LYS A 37 15.31 0.58 1.78
N PHE A 38 14.32 1.27 1.23
CA PHE A 38 13.94 1.16 -0.17
C PHE A 38 14.16 2.44 -0.98
N PHE A 39 14.51 3.57 -0.36
CA PHE A 39 14.64 4.85 -1.07
C PHE A 39 16.09 5.36 -1.03
N THR A 40 16.40 6.28 -1.92
CA THR A 40 17.73 6.91 -2.02
C THR A 40 18.00 7.81 -0.82
N PHE A 41 16.96 8.48 -0.31
CA PHE A 41 17.05 9.39 0.84
C PHE A 41 15.96 9.08 1.86
N GLU A 42 16.30 9.24 3.14
CA GLU A 42 15.32 9.19 4.23
C GLU A 42 14.40 10.42 4.14
N SER A 43 13.09 10.19 4.16
CA SER A 43 12.06 11.22 4.04
C SER A 43 10.82 10.84 4.85
N SER A 44 10.01 11.84 5.19
CA SER A 44 8.67 11.66 5.77
C SER A 44 7.60 11.39 4.72
N PHE A 45 7.99 11.27 3.46
CA PHE A 45 7.10 11.05 2.32
C PHE A 45 7.67 9.97 1.41
N LEU A 46 6.81 9.08 0.91
CA LEU A 46 7.17 8.05 -0.05
C LEU A 46 7.07 8.64 -1.47
N ASP A 47 8.20 9.10 -2.01
CA ASP A 47 8.29 9.60 -3.38
C ASP A 47 8.72 8.47 -4.33
N PRO A 48 7.85 8.01 -5.24
CA PRO A 48 8.18 6.94 -6.19
C PRO A 48 9.44 7.21 -7.02
N VAL A 49 9.78 8.47 -7.29
CA VAL A 49 10.98 8.85 -8.06
C VAL A 49 12.28 8.52 -7.32
N GLU A 50 12.24 8.58 -5.99
CA GLU A 50 13.39 8.31 -5.12
C GLU A 50 13.48 6.84 -4.71
N LEU A 51 12.54 6.00 -5.16
CA LEU A 51 12.52 4.57 -4.89
C LEU A 51 13.68 3.88 -5.60
N ASN A 52 14.40 3.01 -4.88
CA ASN A 52 15.42 2.13 -5.47
C ASN A 52 14.73 1.00 -6.26
N GLU A 53 14.20 1.34 -7.42
CA GLU A 53 13.48 0.44 -8.31
C GLU A 53 14.33 -0.77 -8.67
N LYS A 54 13.75 -1.96 -8.46
CA LYS A 54 14.26 -3.23 -8.98
C LYS A 54 13.58 -3.63 -10.28
N ASN A 55 12.29 -3.31 -10.41
CA ASN A 55 11.49 -3.62 -11.58
C ASN A 55 10.33 -2.65 -11.71
N SER A 56 9.98 -2.26 -12.93
CA SER A 56 8.77 -1.52 -13.24
C SER A 56 8.01 -2.17 -14.39
N GLU A 57 6.69 -2.06 -14.34
CA GLU A 57 5.81 -2.53 -15.41
C GLU A 57 4.59 -1.62 -15.52
N HIS A 58 4.01 -1.53 -16.72
CA HIS A 58 2.71 -0.92 -16.91
C HIS A 58 1.64 -2.01 -16.87
N ASN A 59 0.81 -2.03 -15.83
CA ASN A 59 -0.22 -3.04 -15.61
C ASN A 59 -1.51 -2.46 -14.99
N PRO A 60 -2.53 -2.17 -15.80
CA PRO A 60 -3.82 -1.64 -15.32
C PRO A 60 -4.63 -2.63 -14.48
N ASN A 61 -4.29 -3.92 -14.52
CA ASN A 61 -4.97 -4.95 -13.74
C ASN A 61 -4.14 -5.38 -12.52
N PHE A 62 -3.09 -4.66 -12.16
CA PHE A 62 -2.20 -5.05 -11.07
C PHE A 62 -2.94 -5.27 -9.74
N TRP A 63 -3.86 -4.38 -9.40
CA TRP A 63 -4.66 -4.51 -8.18
C TRP A 63 -5.49 -5.82 -8.13
N LYS A 64 -5.91 -6.35 -9.29
CA LYS A 64 -6.57 -7.68 -9.36
C LYS A 64 -5.57 -8.81 -9.25
N GLU A 65 -4.37 -8.61 -9.79
CA GLU A 65 -3.32 -9.62 -9.84
C GLU A 65 -2.50 -9.71 -8.54
N ILE A 66 -2.63 -8.74 -7.65
CA ILE A 66 -1.84 -8.64 -6.41
C ILE A 66 -1.93 -9.92 -5.56
N GLN A 67 -3.11 -10.53 -5.52
CA GLN A 67 -3.39 -11.81 -4.85
C GLN A 67 -2.52 -12.98 -5.34
N TYR A 68 -2.06 -12.93 -6.60
CA TYR A 68 -1.22 -13.97 -7.22
C TYR A 68 0.26 -13.60 -7.21
N ARG A 69 0.58 -12.31 -7.06
CA ARG A 69 1.95 -11.78 -7.11
C ARG A 69 2.57 -11.67 -5.71
N ILE A 70 1.76 -11.48 -4.67
CA ILE A 70 2.19 -11.37 -3.27
C ILE A 70 1.63 -12.56 -2.48
N ASN A 71 2.53 -13.42 -1.99
CA ASN A 71 2.18 -14.61 -1.21
C ASN A 71 2.46 -14.44 0.30
N GLN A 72 3.01 -13.29 0.68
CA GLN A 72 3.33 -12.93 2.05
C GLN A 72 2.04 -12.71 2.85
N LYS A 73 2.17 -12.90 4.17
CA LYS A 73 1.14 -12.58 5.15
C LYS A 73 1.52 -11.32 5.90
N ASP A 74 0.58 -10.81 6.70
CA ASP A 74 0.78 -9.64 7.55
C ASP A 74 1.24 -8.45 6.69
N LEU A 75 0.42 -8.18 5.66
CA LEU A 75 0.64 -7.12 4.70
C LEU A 75 0.20 -5.79 5.27
N ILE A 76 0.77 -4.73 4.74
CA ILE A 76 0.41 -3.37 5.07
C ILE A 76 0.06 -2.65 3.77
N LEU A 77 -1.19 -2.20 3.68
CA LEU A 77 -1.64 -1.28 2.64
C LEU A 77 -1.43 0.15 3.15
N LEU A 78 -0.78 0.99 2.35
CA LEU A 78 -0.61 2.41 2.61
C LEU A 78 -1.19 3.21 1.45
N VAL A 79 -1.98 4.22 1.78
CA VAL A 79 -2.51 5.17 0.81
C VAL A 79 -2.22 6.58 1.26
N LEU A 80 -2.13 7.48 0.29
CA LEU A 80 -1.96 8.89 0.53
C LEU A 80 -3.17 9.64 -0.01
N ASP A 81 -3.89 10.30 0.90
CA ASP A 81 -4.86 11.34 0.57
C ASP A 81 -4.24 12.69 1.01
N SER A 82 -4.81 13.35 2.01
CA SER A 82 -4.17 14.53 2.64
C SER A 82 -3.00 14.14 3.56
N THR A 83 -3.06 12.93 4.12
CA THR A 83 -2.03 12.32 4.97
C THR A 83 -1.94 10.83 4.67
N TYR A 84 -0.84 10.18 5.07
CA TYR A 84 -0.73 8.73 4.95
C TYR A 84 -1.64 8.02 5.96
N SER A 85 -2.41 7.08 5.44
CA SER A 85 -3.20 6.13 6.22
C SER A 85 -2.79 4.71 5.85
N GLY A 86 -2.72 3.84 6.84
CA GLY A 86 -2.20 2.48 6.67
C GLY A 86 -3.00 1.45 7.44
N TRP A 87 -3.10 0.24 6.87
CA TRP A 87 -3.84 -0.87 7.47
C TRP A 87 -3.02 -2.14 7.38
N GLU A 88 -2.93 -2.86 8.50
CA GLU A 88 -2.45 -4.24 8.56
C GLU A 88 -3.58 -5.17 8.10
N ILE A 89 -3.27 -6.05 7.17
CA ILE A 89 -4.19 -6.95 6.45
C ILE A 89 -3.52 -8.32 6.33
N ASP A 90 -4.27 -9.39 6.53
CA ASP A 90 -3.70 -10.74 6.63
C ASP A 90 -3.06 -11.24 5.33
N ASN A 91 -3.62 -10.89 4.16
CA ASN A 91 -3.21 -11.45 2.88
C ASN A 91 -3.55 -10.52 1.69
N ALA A 92 -2.99 -10.84 0.52
CA ALA A 92 -3.14 -10.04 -0.69
C ALA A 92 -4.51 -10.21 -1.38
N GLN A 93 -5.24 -11.29 -1.12
CA GLN A 93 -6.61 -11.47 -1.63
C GLN A 93 -7.53 -10.39 -1.05
N ASP A 94 -7.41 -10.13 0.25
CA ASP A 94 -8.19 -9.12 0.95
C ASP A 94 -7.89 -7.72 0.41
N ILE A 95 -6.60 -7.41 0.18
CA ILE A 95 -6.18 -6.16 -0.49
C ILE A 95 -6.85 -6.02 -1.87
N ALA A 96 -6.83 -7.08 -2.68
CA ALA A 96 -7.45 -7.05 -4.01
C ALA A 96 -8.96 -6.78 -3.94
N SER A 97 -9.65 -7.39 -2.97
CA SER A 97 -11.09 -7.18 -2.75
C SER A 97 -11.39 -5.74 -2.33
N ILE A 98 -10.61 -5.18 -1.41
CA ILE A 98 -10.78 -3.79 -0.93
C ILE A 98 -10.57 -2.81 -2.09
N LEU A 99 -9.45 -2.95 -2.82
CA LEU A 99 -9.14 -2.07 -3.95
C LEU A 99 -10.18 -2.17 -5.08
N GLY A 100 -10.91 -3.29 -5.18
CA GLY A 100 -12.02 -3.46 -6.12
C GLY A 100 -13.31 -2.73 -5.71
N GLU A 101 -13.49 -2.46 -4.41
CA GLU A 101 -14.62 -1.70 -3.88
C GLU A 101 -14.33 -0.20 -3.76
N THR A 102 -13.06 0.20 -3.84
CA THR A 102 -12.65 1.60 -3.76
C THR A 102 -12.41 2.23 -5.13
N THR A 103 -12.52 3.54 -5.22
CA THR A 103 -12.06 4.28 -6.41
C THR A 103 -10.55 4.04 -6.66
N GLY A 104 -10.10 4.03 -7.92
CA GLY A 104 -8.69 3.76 -8.24
C GLY A 104 -7.77 4.89 -7.79
N TYR A 105 -6.85 4.60 -6.86
CA TYR A 105 -5.88 5.56 -6.32
C TYR A 105 -4.47 4.97 -6.26
N PRO A 106 -3.43 5.82 -6.22
CA PRO A 106 -2.08 5.35 -5.92
C PRO A 106 -2.01 4.72 -4.53
N PHE A 107 -1.34 3.57 -4.45
CA PHE A 107 -1.17 2.86 -3.19
C PHE A 107 0.20 2.21 -3.08
N TRP A 108 0.55 1.82 -1.86
CA TRP A 108 1.74 1.07 -1.56
C TRP A 108 1.38 -0.21 -0.80
N VAL A 109 2.08 -1.29 -1.08
CA VAL A 109 1.98 -2.54 -0.31
C VAL A 109 3.34 -3.03 0.10
N THR A 110 3.46 -3.46 1.35
CA THR A 110 4.65 -4.11 1.92
C THR A 110 4.21 -5.21 2.88
N ASP A 111 5.15 -6.03 3.35
CA ASP A 111 4.92 -6.94 4.49
C ASP A 111 5.52 -6.36 5.78
N SER A 112 5.06 -6.85 6.92
CA SER A 112 5.55 -6.44 8.24
C SER A 112 7.08 -6.53 8.45
N LYS A 113 7.79 -7.36 7.67
CA LYS A 113 9.26 -7.50 7.73
C LYS A 113 9.98 -6.65 6.69
N LEU A 114 9.23 -5.85 5.92
CA LEU A 114 9.74 -4.97 4.87
C LEU A 114 10.60 -5.74 3.86
N THR A 115 10.20 -6.93 3.45
CA THR A 115 10.95 -7.76 2.49
C THR A 115 10.79 -7.28 1.05
N PHE A 116 9.67 -6.62 0.76
CA PHE A 116 9.41 -5.96 -0.52
C PHE A 116 8.67 -4.64 -0.28
N LEU A 117 8.70 -3.76 -1.27
CA LEU A 117 7.78 -2.64 -1.38
C LEU A 117 7.27 -2.56 -2.81
N VAL A 118 5.97 -2.45 -2.99
CA VAL A 118 5.37 -2.19 -4.31
C VAL A 118 4.55 -0.93 -4.26
N HIS A 119 4.67 -0.13 -5.31
CA HIS A 119 3.86 1.04 -5.58
C HIS A 119 3.03 0.80 -6.84
N MET A 120 1.76 1.20 -6.84
CA MET A 120 0.97 1.40 -8.05
C MET A 120 0.60 2.88 -8.11
N ASP A 121 0.89 3.54 -9.22
CA ASP A 121 0.54 4.95 -9.44
C ASP A 121 -0.79 5.13 -10.20
N ASP A 122 -1.16 6.38 -10.48
CA ASP A 122 -2.38 6.76 -11.19
C ASP A 122 -2.30 6.56 -12.72
N HIS A 123 -1.13 6.17 -13.23
CA HIS A 123 -0.86 5.92 -14.65
C HIS A 123 -0.70 4.42 -14.94
N ASP A 124 -1.25 3.56 -14.08
CA ASP A 124 -1.16 2.11 -14.15
C ASP A 124 0.28 1.57 -14.14
N CYS A 125 1.25 2.36 -13.66
CA CYS A 125 2.63 1.93 -13.50
C CYS A 125 2.83 1.32 -12.11
N VAL A 126 3.48 0.16 -12.11
CA VAL A 126 3.78 -0.61 -10.91
C VAL A 126 5.29 -0.63 -10.74
N ILE A 127 5.76 -0.22 -9.57
CA ILE A 127 7.19 -0.13 -9.25
C ILE A 127 7.48 -1.03 -8.04
N TRP A 128 8.44 -1.94 -8.19
CA TRP A 128 8.85 -2.90 -7.17
C TRP A 128 10.25 -2.57 -6.63
N ALA A 129 10.42 -2.67 -5.31
CA ALA A 129 11.69 -2.53 -4.59
C ALA A 129 11.91 -3.64 -3.56
#